data_AF-A0A2T7G3G1-F1
#
_entry.id   AF-A0A2T7G3G1-F1
#
_cell.length_a   1.000
_cell.length_b   1.000
_cell.length_c   1.000
_cell.angle_alpha   90.00
_cell.angle_beta   90.00
_cell.angle_gamma   90.00
#
_symmetry.space_group_name_H-M   'P 1'
#
loop_
_entity.id
_entity.type
_entity.pdbx_description
1 polymer ?
#
loop_
_entity_poly.entity_id
_entity_poly.type
_entity_poly.pdbx_seq_one_letter_code
_entity_poly.pdbx_strand_id
1 'polypeptide(L)'
;MAWRLRFIRKAPRLGFSLEEIGELLVFGSSPESTAGDILEIAERKIAEQQAKIEDLAQLRASLVHLALDCTGEGPVAACPIPNHFYDEGDAVLPSAKNAGAIPAAASTRGISVNRPSRTSKEDNAINTILKPVHRPASIA
;
A
#
# COMPACT_ATOMS: atom_id res chain seq x y z
N MET A 1 -18.05 -15.91 24.73
CA MET A 1 -16.66 -15.40 24.87
C MET A 1 -15.75 -15.96 23.77
N ALA A 2 -15.67 -15.37 22.57
CA ALA A 2 -14.72 -15.82 21.53
C ALA A 2 -14.08 -14.67 20.73
N TRP A 3 -14.26 -13.42 21.16
CA TRP A 3 -13.75 -12.25 20.43
C TRP A 3 -12.21 -12.17 20.50
N ARG A 4 -11.64 -12.53 21.66
CA ARG A 4 -10.19 -12.52 21.94
C ARG A 4 -9.37 -13.32 20.92
N LEU A 5 -9.76 -14.56 20.65
CA LEU A 5 -9.04 -15.45 19.72
C LEU A 5 -9.16 -14.95 18.26
N ARG A 6 -10.33 -14.43 17.89
CA ARG A 6 -10.52 -13.84 16.55
C ARG A 6 -9.69 -12.58 16.37
N PHE A 7 -9.55 -11.79 17.43
CA PHE A 7 -8.77 -10.56 17.43
C PHE A 7 -7.28 -10.85 17.23
N ILE A 8 -6.70 -11.75 18.04
CA ILE A 8 -5.30 -12.19 17.93
C ILE A 8 -4.97 -12.71 16.53
N ARG A 9 -5.90 -13.42 15.87
CA ARG A 9 -5.68 -13.95 14.52
C ARG A 9 -5.77 -12.91 13.41
N LYS A 10 -6.51 -11.81 13.62
CA LYS A 10 -6.80 -10.82 12.57
C LYS A 10 -5.91 -9.58 12.68
N ALA A 11 -5.58 -9.15 13.88
CA ALA A 11 -4.81 -7.91 14.10
C ALA A 11 -3.43 -7.91 13.41
N PRO A 12 -2.65 -9.01 13.37
CA PRO A 12 -1.38 -9.00 12.64
C PRO A 12 -1.53 -8.74 11.14
N ARG A 13 -2.66 -9.12 10.53
CA ARG A 13 -2.94 -8.84 9.10
C ARG A 13 -3.17 -7.35 8.83
N LEU A 14 -3.53 -6.59 9.86
CA LEU A 14 -3.71 -5.14 9.79
C LEU A 14 -2.43 -4.39 10.20
N GLY A 15 -1.31 -5.09 10.42
CA GLY A 15 -0.03 -4.46 10.75
C GLY A 15 0.15 -4.10 12.23
N PHE A 16 -0.71 -4.59 13.12
CA PHE A 16 -0.50 -4.46 14.57
C PHE A 16 0.65 -5.35 15.04
N SER A 17 1.54 -4.80 15.85
CA SER A 17 2.61 -5.52 16.55
C SER A 17 2.02 -6.40 17.66
N LEU A 18 2.83 -7.33 18.17
CA LEU A 18 2.41 -8.17 19.29
C LEU A 18 2.20 -7.35 20.57
N GLU A 19 2.95 -6.25 20.77
CA GLU A 19 2.73 -5.35 21.91
C GLU A 19 1.38 -4.63 21.79
N GLU A 20 1.10 -4.03 20.62
CA GLU A 20 -0.17 -3.31 20.37
C GLU A 20 -1.39 -4.23 20.49
N ILE A 21 -1.26 -5.48 20.03
CA ILE A 21 -2.30 -6.50 20.22
C ILE A 21 -2.49 -6.78 21.71
N GLY A 22 -1.41 -6.87 22.49
CA GLY A 22 -1.46 -7.00 23.94
C GLY A 22 -2.23 -5.84 24.59
N GLU A 23 -1.89 -4.61 24.22
CA GLU A 23 -2.57 -3.39 24.69
C GLU A 23 -4.08 -3.44 24.39
N LEU A 24 -4.45 -3.70 23.14
CA LEU A 24 -5.85 -3.79 22.70
C LEU A 24 -6.64 -4.90 23.43
N LEU A 25 -5.97 -5.99 23.80
CA LEU A 25 -6.58 -7.06 24.60
C LEU A 25 -6.80 -6.68 26.07
N VAL A 26 -5.91 -5.85 26.63
CA VAL A 26 -6.06 -5.30 27.98
C VAL A 26 -7.24 -4.32 28.00
N PHE A 27 -7.31 -3.40 27.04
CA PHE A 27 -8.42 -2.45 26.92
C PHE A 27 -9.77 -3.16 26.78
N GLY A 28 -9.88 -4.19 25.96
CA GLY A 28 -11.15 -4.91 25.82
C GLY A 28 -11.53 -5.82 27.02
N SER A 29 -10.64 -5.97 28.01
CA SER A 29 -10.90 -6.75 29.24
C SER A 29 -11.09 -5.87 30.48
N SER A 30 -10.77 -4.58 30.39
CA SER A 30 -10.88 -3.63 31.50
C SER A 30 -12.19 -2.84 31.42
N PRO A 31 -12.95 -2.72 32.52
CA PRO A 31 -14.19 -1.94 32.56
C PRO A 31 -13.96 -0.43 32.48
N GLU A 32 -12.74 0.04 32.78
CA GLU A 32 -12.33 1.46 32.76
C GLU A 32 -11.95 1.94 31.35
N SER A 33 -11.78 1.02 30.40
CA SER A 33 -11.28 1.34 29.07
C SER A 33 -12.38 1.83 28.16
N THR A 34 -12.06 2.87 27.39
CA THR A 34 -13.02 3.53 26.51
C THR A 34 -12.79 3.14 25.05
N ALA A 35 -13.81 3.36 24.23
CA ALA A 35 -13.66 3.25 22.78
C ALA A 35 -12.64 4.28 22.23
N GLY A 36 -12.37 5.37 22.95
CA GLY A 36 -11.37 6.37 22.60
C GLY A 36 -9.95 5.81 22.62
N ASP A 37 -9.60 5.03 23.65
CA ASP A 37 -8.27 4.43 23.78
C ASP A 37 -7.97 3.47 22.62
N ILE A 38 -8.97 2.70 22.20
CA ILE A 38 -8.87 1.78 21.05
C ILE A 38 -8.76 2.57 19.74
N LEU A 39 -9.49 3.68 19.62
CA LEU A 39 -9.45 4.53 18.43
C LEU A 39 -8.07 5.17 18.26
N GLU A 40 -7.46 5.67 19.34
CA GLU A 40 -6.13 6.28 19.30
C GLU A 40 -5.06 5.30 18.78
N ILE A 41 -5.08 4.05 19.23
CA ILE A 41 -4.15 3.01 18.77
C ILE A 41 -4.36 2.72 17.27
N ALA A 42 -5.62 2.67 16.83
CA ALA A 42 -5.95 2.46 15.43
C ALA A 42 -5.50 3.64 14.55
N GLU A 43 -5.71 4.87 14.99
CA GLU A 43 -5.29 6.09 14.29
C GLU A 43 -3.77 6.19 14.19
N ARG A 44 -3.05 5.88 15.27
CA ARG A 44 -1.58 5.78 15.25
C ARG A 44 -1.10 4.74 14.24
N LYS A 45 -1.72 3.55 14.21
CA LYS A 45 -1.38 2.51 13.24
C LYS A 45 -1.64 2.97 11.79
N ILE A 46 -2.74 3.67 11.55
CA ILE A 46 -3.06 4.22 10.22
C ILE A 46 -1.98 5.22 9.80
N ALA A 47 -1.55 6.10 10.69
CA ALA A 47 -0.49 7.08 10.40
C ALA A 47 0.86 6.41 10.08
N GLU A 48 1.27 5.40 10.86
CA GLU A 48 2.47 4.61 10.58
C GLU A 48 2.42 3.92 9.21
N GLN A 49 1.27 3.32 8.88
CA GLN A 49 1.07 2.66 7.59
C GLN A 49 1.13 3.66 6.44
N GLN A 50 0.51 4.83 6.60
CA GLN A 50 0.50 5.87 5.59
C GLN A 50 1.91 6.38 5.31
N ALA A 51 2.72 6.63 6.34
CA ALA A 51 4.13 7.00 6.17
C ALA A 51 4.91 5.94 5.37
N LYS A 52 4.73 4.66 5.71
CA LYS A 52 5.38 3.56 4.98
C LYS A 52 4.91 3.44 3.53
N ILE A 53 3.63 3.71 3.25
CA ILE A 53 3.10 3.73 1.89
C ILE A 53 3.75 4.85 1.09
N GLU A 54 3.92 6.03 1.68
CA GLU A 54 4.58 7.17 1.03
C GLU A 54 6.04 6.85 0.69
N ASP A 55 6.80 6.29 1.63
CA ASP A 55 8.17 5.84 1.39
C ASP A 55 8.24 4.81 0.26
N LEU A 56 7.39 3.78 0.30
CA LEU A 56 7.33 2.75 -0.73
C LEU A 56 6.88 3.31 -2.08
N ALA A 57 6.00 4.32 -2.10
CA ALA A 57 5.58 4.99 -3.32
C ALA A 57 6.73 5.77 -3.96
N GLN A 58 7.57 6.43 -3.16
CA GLN A 58 8.78 7.09 -3.64
C GLN A 58 9.79 6.09 -4.22
N LEU A 59 10.07 5.00 -3.51
CA LEU A 59 10.96 3.95 -4.00
C LEU A 59 10.44 3.33 -5.31
N ARG A 60 9.12 3.09 -5.38
CA ARG A 60 8.46 2.62 -6.59
C ARG A 60 8.63 3.61 -7.74
N ALA A 61 8.47 4.91 -7.50
CA ALA A 61 8.62 5.93 -8.53
C ALA A 61 10.04 5.90 -9.12
N SER A 62 11.07 5.82 -8.27
CA SER A 62 12.47 5.67 -8.71
C SER A 62 12.67 4.42 -9.57
N LEU A 63 12.16 3.27 -9.14
CA LEU A 63 12.24 2.03 -9.92
C LEU A 63 11.48 2.10 -11.25
N VAL A 64 10.33 2.77 -11.28
CA VAL A 64 9.56 2.99 -12.52
C VAL A 64 10.36 3.84 -13.51
N HIS A 65 11.02 4.90 -13.05
CA HIS A 65 11.88 5.72 -13.92
C HIS A 65 12.99 4.89 -14.54
N LEU A 66 13.73 4.12 -13.74
CA LEU A 66 14.79 3.24 -14.25
C LEU A 66 14.28 2.19 -15.24
N ALA A 67 13.08 1.66 -14.99
CA ALA A 67 12.46 0.68 -15.89
C ALA A 67 12.03 1.29 -17.23
N LEU A 68 11.59 2.56 -17.25
CA LEU A 68 11.21 3.25 -18.49
C LEU A 68 12.41 3.55 -19.40
N ASP A 69 13.58 3.79 -18.81
CA ASP A 69 14.81 4.04 -19.57
C ASP A 69 15.40 2.75 -20.15
N CYS A 70 15.00 1.59 -19.62
CA CYS A 70 15.44 0.29 -20.12
C CYS A 70 14.60 -0.18 -21.30
N THR A 71 15.24 -0.44 -22.44
CA THR A 71 14.57 -0.97 -23.65
C THR A 71 14.17 -2.44 -23.53
N GLY A 72 14.72 -3.18 -22.56
CA GLY A 72 14.47 -4.62 -22.38
C GLY A 72 15.11 -5.52 -23.44
N GLU A 73 15.88 -4.95 -24.37
CA GLU A 73 16.51 -5.64 -25.49
C GLU A 73 18.02 -5.36 -25.53
N GLY A 74 18.79 -6.31 -26.04
CA GLY A 74 20.25 -6.18 -26.18
C GLY A 74 21.05 -6.72 -24.99
N PRO A 75 22.38 -6.52 -24.99
CA PRO A 75 23.26 -7.00 -23.93
C PRO A 75 23.01 -6.25 -22.62
N VAL A 76 23.25 -6.90 -21.47
CA VAL A 76 23.09 -6.29 -20.13
C VAL A 76 23.94 -5.02 -19.95
N ALA A 77 25.07 -4.91 -20.66
CA ALA A 77 25.90 -3.71 -20.69
C ALA A 77 25.20 -2.47 -21.27
N ALA A 78 24.13 -2.64 -22.06
CA ALA A 78 23.31 -1.56 -22.60
C ALA A 78 22.09 -1.24 -21.71
N CYS A 79 21.86 -2.01 -20.64
CA CYS A 79 20.79 -1.73 -19.69
C CYS A 79 21.21 -0.58 -18.76
N PRO A 80 20.41 0.48 -18.61
CA PRO A 80 20.77 1.62 -17.74
C PRO A 80 20.59 1.32 -16.25
N ILE A 81 19.81 0.29 -15.89
CA ILE A 81 19.46 -0.02 -14.49
C ILE A 81 20.70 -0.27 -13.61
N PRO A 82 21.67 -1.13 -13.99
CA PRO A 82 22.85 -1.37 -13.17
C PRO A 82 23.72 -0.12 -13.05
N ASN A 83 23.76 0.72 -14.08
CA ASN A 83 24.59 1.94 -14.10
C ASN A 83 24.18 2.94 -13.00
N HIS A 84 22.89 2.95 -12.61
CA HIS A 84 22.41 3.76 -11.47
C HIS A 84 22.99 3.33 -10.12
N PHE A 85 23.43 2.07 -9.98
CA PHE A 85 23.99 1.53 -8.73
C PHE A 85 25.52 1.46 -8.71
N TYR A 86 26.18 1.69 -9.85
CA TYR A 86 27.63 1.66 -9.97
C TYR A 86 28.29 3.05 -9.92
N ASP A 87 27.49 4.13 -9.94
CA ASP A 87 27.95 5.51 -9.87
C ASP A 87 28.09 5.96 -8.39
N GLU A 88 29.10 5.45 -7.70
CA GLU A 88 29.53 5.90 -6.38
C GLU A 88 30.72 6.87 -6.54
N GLY A 89 30.51 8.05 -7.14
CA GLY A 89 31.55 9.10 -7.16
C GLY A 89 31.44 10.13 -8.28
N ASP A 90 30.97 11.33 -7.90
CA ASP A 90 31.13 12.60 -8.61
C ASP A 90 30.41 12.80 -9.97
N ALA A 91 29.16 13.29 -9.90
CA ALA A 91 28.77 14.63 -10.36
C ALA A 91 27.40 14.72 -11.08
N VAL A 92 26.52 15.54 -10.48
CA VAL A 92 25.32 16.20 -11.03
C VAL A 92 24.09 15.31 -11.28
N LEU A 93 23.33 15.10 -10.21
CA LEU A 93 21.88 15.20 -10.29
C LEU A 93 21.54 16.62 -10.79
N PRO A 94 20.79 16.82 -11.89
CA PRO A 94 20.17 18.11 -12.14
C PRO A 94 19.17 18.37 -11.00
N SER A 95 19.62 19.27 -10.12
CA SER A 95 18.87 19.89 -9.04
C SER A 95 17.45 20.28 -9.50
N ALA A 96 16.47 19.89 -8.68
CA ALA A 96 15.05 20.18 -8.80
C ALA A 96 14.72 21.57 -9.38
N LYS A 97 14.30 21.64 -10.64
CA LYS A 97 13.56 22.80 -11.20
C LYS A 97 12.39 22.44 -12.11
N ASN A 98 12.17 21.16 -12.43
CA ASN A 98 11.16 20.77 -13.43
C ASN A 98 10.40 19.48 -13.04
N ALA A 99 9.97 19.31 -11.80
CA ALA A 99 8.84 18.39 -11.49
C ALA A 99 7.51 19.15 -11.69
N GLY A 100 7.43 19.91 -12.78
CA GLY A 100 6.23 20.56 -13.24
C GLY A 100 5.52 19.61 -14.20
N ALA A 101 4.34 19.17 -13.79
CA ALA A 101 3.35 18.47 -14.59
C ALA A 101 3.66 17.02 -14.99
N ILE A 102 2.82 16.12 -14.49
CA ILE A 102 2.34 15.00 -15.30
C ILE A 102 1.75 15.63 -16.57
N PRO A 103 2.26 15.38 -17.79
CA PRO A 103 1.58 15.83 -18.99
C PRO A 103 0.27 15.04 -19.11
N ALA A 104 -0.83 15.70 -18.78
CA ALA A 104 -2.15 15.26 -19.20
C ALA A 104 -2.26 15.52 -20.71
N ALA A 105 -2.56 14.45 -21.46
CA ALA A 105 -2.70 14.37 -22.91
C ALA A 105 -1.37 14.35 -23.69
N ALA A 106 -1.18 13.57 -24.75
CA ALA A 106 -1.91 12.46 -25.33
C ALA A 106 -0.98 11.89 -26.42
N SER A 107 -0.91 10.56 -26.56
CA SER A 107 -0.79 9.93 -27.88
C SER A 107 -1.06 8.45 -27.76
N THR A 108 -2.34 8.11 -27.88
CA THR A 108 -2.85 6.77 -28.14
C THR A 108 -2.13 6.16 -29.35
N ARG A 109 -1.22 5.21 -29.12
CA ARG A 109 -0.86 4.19 -30.10
C ARG A 109 -0.95 2.83 -29.41
N GLY A 110 -1.79 1.98 -29.98
CA GLY A 110 -2.38 0.81 -29.35
C GLY A 110 -1.36 -0.19 -28.84
N ILE A 111 -1.43 -0.43 -27.52
CA ILE A 111 -1.13 -1.74 -26.98
C ILE A 111 -2.49 -2.37 -26.68
N SER A 112 -2.98 -3.16 -27.64
CA SER A 112 -4.09 -4.07 -27.38
C SER A 112 -3.57 -5.22 -26.55
N VAL A 113 -3.65 -5.11 -25.22
CA VAL A 113 -3.51 -6.28 -24.34
C VAL A 113 -4.85 -7.00 -24.31
N ASN A 114 -5.16 -7.66 -25.43
CA ASN A 114 -6.09 -8.78 -25.40
C ASN A 114 -5.28 -10.04 -25.68
N ARG A 115 -4.95 -10.78 -24.61
CA ARG A 115 -4.58 -12.18 -24.73
C ARG A 115 -5.42 -13.01 -23.76
N PRO A 116 -6.39 -13.81 -24.24
CA PRO A 116 -7.21 -14.65 -23.38
C PRO A 116 -6.59 -16.04 -23.10
N SER A 117 -6.80 -16.47 -21.85
CA SER A 117 -7.29 -17.78 -21.38
C SER A 117 -6.36 -19.00 -21.26
N ARG A 118 -6.27 -19.53 -20.02
CA ARG A 118 -6.74 -20.86 -19.53
C ARG A 118 -6.13 -21.12 -18.13
N THR A 119 -6.82 -21.48 -17.03
CA THR A 119 -8.12 -22.15 -16.82
C THR A 119 -8.75 -21.80 -15.47
N SER A 120 -10.09 -21.66 -15.48
CA SER A 120 -11.09 -22.03 -14.47
C SER A 120 -10.86 -21.81 -12.97
N LYS A 121 -11.66 -20.86 -12.45
CA LYS A 121 -12.48 -20.96 -11.22
C LYS A 121 -11.89 -20.40 -9.93
N GLU A 122 -11.74 -19.07 -9.80
CA GLU A 122 -11.70 -18.46 -8.44
C GLU A 122 -11.92 -16.93 -8.32
N ASP A 123 -12.64 -16.25 -9.24
CA ASP A 123 -12.84 -14.79 -9.10
C ASP A 123 -14.33 -14.39 -9.05
N ASN A 124 -14.99 -14.63 -7.92
CA ASN A 124 -16.18 -13.85 -7.56
C ASN A 124 -16.49 -13.88 -6.06
N ALA A 125 -15.74 -13.12 -5.25
CA ALA A 125 -16.11 -12.90 -3.85
C ALA A 125 -15.71 -11.54 -3.27
N ILE A 126 -15.06 -10.64 -4.02
CA ILE A 126 -14.54 -9.39 -3.43
C ILE A 126 -15.57 -8.25 -3.49
N ASN A 127 -16.49 -8.23 -4.45
CA ASN A 127 -17.39 -7.09 -4.66
C ASN A 127 -18.73 -7.15 -3.90
N THR A 128 -18.75 -7.58 -2.64
CA THR A 128 -19.97 -7.54 -1.80
C THR A 128 -19.74 -6.98 -0.39
N ILE A 129 -18.53 -6.48 -0.08
CA ILE A 129 -18.16 -6.06 1.30
C ILE A 129 -18.23 -4.53 1.50
N LEU A 130 -18.86 -3.80 0.60
CA LEU A 130 -19.19 -2.38 0.81
C LEU A 130 -20.69 -2.14 0.62
N LYS A 131 -21.49 -2.62 1.59
CA LYS A 131 -22.79 -2.02 1.87
C LYS A 131 -22.64 -1.15 3.12
N PRO A 132 -23.08 0.13 3.09
CA PRO A 132 -23.04 0.99 4.27
C PRO A 132 -24.02 0.46 5.31
N VAL A 133 -23.53 0.23 6.53
CA VAL A 133 -24.38 -0.08 7.69
C VAL A 133 -25.10 1.20 8.08
N HIS A 134 -26.32 1.40 7.57
CA HIS A 134 -27.25 2.37 8.15
C HIS A 134 -27.66 1.90 9.55
N ARG A 135 -27.38 2.75 10.55
CA ARG A 135 -27.83 2.61 11.93
C ARG A 135 -29.29 3.10 12.02
N PRO A 136 -30.28 2.30 12.42
CA PRO A 136 -31.56 2.88 12.82
C PRO A 136 -31.39 3.57 14.17
N ALA A 137 -31.79 4.84 14.23
CA ALA A 137 -31.93 5.61 15.45
C ALA A 137 -33.04 5.00 16.33
N SER A 138 -32.79 4.99 17.63
CA SER A 138 -33.71 4.59 18.70
C SER A 138 -34.87 5.58 18.86
N ILE A 139 -36.12 5.14 18.75
CA ILE A 139 -37.35 5.79 19.27
C ILE A 139 -38.41 4.66 19.34
N ALA A 140 -39.16 4.32 20.40
CA ALA A 140 -39.38 4.79 21.77
C ALA A 140 -39.81 3.58 22.63
#